data_AF-A0AB37SNJ7-F1
#
_entry.id   AF-A0AB37SNJ7-F1
#
_cell.length_a   1.000
_cell.length_b   1.000
_cell.length_c   1.000
_cell.angle_alpha   90.00
_cell.angle_beta   90.00
_cell.angle_gamma   90.00
#
_symmetry.space_group_name_H-M   'P 1'
#
loop_
_entity.id
_entity.type
_entity.pdbx_description
1 polymer ?
#
loop_
_entity_poly.entity_id
_entity_poly.type
_entity_poly.pdbx_seq_one_letter_code
_entity_poly.pdbx_strand_id
1 'polypeptide(L)'
;MITSGGRFVYHRFEPEVAGGLGPGIDYDPRRGAEPLVGPLHYQFAGWLGDDIVTTSGYWIVTGRLADALRESPLTGYELGEVVVTTDEQFDMFYSHLGLPRDWERLIPTGTVEGGEDFVLETVVDLLVSDAALELLGRFGIDDADISPADEEPEVSDVMRKFLDLQRAKDNETRRTVPNDAAVDLIGSLVEVAGLPGSVDGWESLAMILEFGEGFRSAYGYAYSPGDVITPVACKWASIEAAVNAYLGGYYRPGERLPVKILVQYDRTAGKHEVTFEDTDEERWAVKPRNFRQMREQLRPKFG
;
A
#
# COMPACT_ATOMS: atom_id res chain seq x y z
N MET A 1 44.46 17.38 4.96
CA MET A 1 43.68 17.37 3.70
C MET A 1 42.41 16.61 4.01
N ILE A 2 41.30 17.32 4.21
CA ILE A 2 39.98 16.70 4.36
C ILE A 2 39.52 16.46 2.93
N THR A 3 39.49 15.21 2.50
CA THR A 3 38.84 14.80 1.26
C THR A 3 37.37 15.19 1.38
N SER A 4 36.94 16.10 0.51
CA SER A 4 35.54 16.40 0.25
C SER A 4 34.85 15.10 -0.16
N GLY A 5 34.23 14.40 0.79
CA GLY A 5 33.34 13.29 0.48
C GLY A 5 32.18 13.86 -0.31
N GLY A 6 32.13 13.55 -1.61
CA GLY A 6 30.97 13.84 -2.43
C GLY A 6 29.76 13.19 -1.75
N ARG A 7 28.72 13.99 -1.49
CA ARG A 7 27.48 13.49 -0.94
C ARG A 7 26.92 12.50 -1.97
N PHE A 8 26.77 11.23 -1.60
CA PHE A 8 26.07 10.26 -2.45
C PHE A 8 24.66 10.80 -2.71
N VAL A 9 24.32 10.93 -3.99
CA VAL A 9 22.98 11.35 -4.43
C VAL A 9 22.16 10.07 -4.60
N TYR A 10 21.00 10.06 -3.95
CA TYR A 10 20.06 8.96 -4.01
C TYR A 10 18.77 9.42 -4.67
N HIS A 11 18.13 8.49 -5.38
CA HIS A 11 16.82 8.64 -5.99
C HIS A 11 15.88 7.64 -5.36
N ARG A 12 14.66 8.07 -5.05
CA ARG A 12 13.58 7.14 -4.76
C ARG A 12 13.13 6.52 -6.07
N PHE A 13 13.13 5.19 -6.12
CA PHE A 13 12.76 4.41 -7.28
C PHE A 13 11.53 3.57 -6.93
N GLU A 14 10.39 3.90 -7.54
CA GLU A 14 9.11 3.23 -7.33
C GLU A 14 8.76 2.43 -8.60
N PRO A 15 9.07 1.12 -8.68
CA PRO A 15 8.78 0.31 -9.87
C PRO A 15 7.28 0.06 -10.08
N GLU A 16 6.94 -0.45 -11.26
CA GLU A 16 5.60 -0.93 -11.60
C GLU A 16 5.08 -1.94 -10.55
N VAL A 17 3.82 -1.78 -10.12
CA VAL A 17 3.10 -2.76 -9.31
C VAL A 17 2.35 -3.74 -10.23
N ALA A 18 3.05 -4.80 -10.65
CA ALA A 18 2.56 -5.75 -11.66
C ALA A 18 1.70 -6.91 -11.07
N GLY A 19 1.58 -7.00 -9.75
CA GLY A 19 0.98 -8.16 -9.10
C GLY A 19 1.13 -8.20 -7.59
N GLY A 20 1.02 -9.41 -7.03
CA GLY A 20 0.96 -9.65 -5.60
C GLY A 20 1.65 -10.93 -5.15
N LEU A 21 1.56 -11.20 -3.84
CA LEU A 21 2.06 -12.45 -3.26
C LEU A 21 1.27 -13.64 -3.80
N GLY A 22 1.98 -14.63 -4.33
CA GLY A 22 1.42 -15.76 -5.03
C GLY A 22 1.09 -16.97 -4.15
N PRO A 23 0.42 -17.98 -4.73
CA PRO A 23 0.04 -19.19 -4.01
C PRO A 23 1.26 -20.00 -3.57
N GLY A 24 1.21 -20.54 -2.35
CA GLY A 24 2.27 -21.37 -1.76
C GLY A 24 3.35 -20.60 -1.01
N ILE A 25 3.25 -19.27 -0.94
CA ILE A 25 4.16 -18.44 -0.14
C ILE A 25 4.04 -18.76 1.35
N ASP A 26 5.18 -18.84 2.04
CA ASP A 26 5.24 -18.84 3.52
C ASP A 26 5.54 -17.42 4.02
N TYR A 27 4.50 -16.59 4.04
CA TYR A 27 4.55 -15.21 4.50
C TYR A 27 3.65 -15.02 5.72
N ASP A 28 4.23 -14.51 6.81
CA ASP A 28 3.52 -14.09 8.02
C ASP A 28 4.09 -12.76 8.53
N PRO A 29 3.34 -11.65 8.42
CA PRO A 29 3.80 -10.33 8.86
C PRO A 29 4.04 -10.25 10.38
N ARG A 30 3.56 -11.23 11.16
CA ARG A 30 3.75 -11.32 12.61
C ARG A 30 5.14 -11.80 13.01
N ARG A 31 5.95 -12.31 12.06
CA ARG A 31 7.33 -12.78 12.33
C ARG A 31 8.34 -11.63 12.51
N GLY A 32 7.92 -10.39 12.36
CA GLY A 32 8.77 -9.22 12.59
C GLY A 32 9.68 -8.93 11.39
N ALA A 33 11.00 -8.88 11.62
CA ALA A 33 11.98 -8.48 10.60
C ALA A 33 12.08 -9.46 9.42
N GLU A 34 11.68 -10.72 9.60
CA GLU A 34 11.74 -11.77 8.58
C GLU A 34 10.33 -12.37 8.34
N PRO A 35 9.42 -11.62 7.70
CA PRO A 35 8.05 -12.07 7.50
C PRO A 35 7.92 -13.15 6.43
N LEU A 36 8.91 -13.30 5.55
CA LEU A 36 8.95 -14.29 4.47
C LEU A 36 9.97 -15.38 4.79
N VAL A 37 9.56 -16.64 4.67
CA VAL A 37 10.45 -17.81 4.78
C VAL A 37 10.49 -18.52 3.43
N GLY A 38 11.70 -18.80 2.93
CA GLY A 38 11.89 -19.46 1.65
C GLY A 38 11.78 -18.51 0.44
N PRO A 39 11.51 -19.05 -0.77
CA PRO A 39 11.42 -18.23 -1.98
C PRO A 39 10.22 -17.29 -1.92
N LEU A 40 10.34 -16.13 -2.57
CA LEU A 40 9.18 -15.28 -2.81
C LEU A 40 8.28 -15.99 -3.84
N HIS A 41 7.00 -16.16 -3.56
CA HIS A 41 6.05 -16.52 -4.61
C HIS A 41 5.37 -15.25 -5.07
N TYR A 42 5.43 -14.97 -6.36
CA TYR A 42 4.81 -13.80 -6.95
C TYR A 42 3.80 -14.24 -8.02
N GLN A 43 2.64 -13.59 -8.01
CA GLN A 43 1.60 -13.80 -8.98
C GLN A 43 1.37 -12.50 -9.75
N PHE A 44 1.69 -12.51 -11.04
CA PHE A 44 1.41 -11.41 -11.96
C PHE A 44 -0.09 -11.33 -12.24
N ALA A 45 -0.65 -10.14 -12.12
CA ALA A 45 -2.01 -9.78 -12.54
C ALA A 45 -2.02 -8.89 -13.80
N GLY A 46 -0.90 -8.21 -14.04
CA GLY A 46 -0.56 -7.49 -15.27
C GLY A 46 0.96 -7.40 -15.40
N TRP A 47 1.48 -6.88 -16.50
CA TRP A 47 2.89 -6.53 -16.66
C TRP A 47 3.00 -5.59 -17.84
N LEU A 48 3.63 -4.43 -17.67
CA LEU A 48 3.72 -3.41 -18.72
C LEU A 48 5.02 -3.48 -19.53
N GLY A 49 5.97 -4.32 -19.10
CA GLY A 49 7.21 -4.57 -19.82
C GLY A 49 8.47 -4.27 -19.02
N ASP A 50 8.32 -3.72 -17.81
CA ASP A 50 9.44 -3.34 -16.96
C ASP A 50 10.24 -4.56 -16.47
N ASP A 51 11.55 -4.37 -16.37
CA ASP A 51 12.49 -5.39 -15.89
C ASP A 51 12.58 -5.47 -14.38
N ILE A 52 12.00 -4.51 -13.68
CA ILE A 52 11.90 -4.47 -12.24
C ILE A 52 10.46 -4.14 -11.86
N VAL A 53 9.85 -4.98 -11.05
CA VAL A 53 8.48 -4.82 -10.57
C VAL A 53 8.44 -4.98 -9.05
N THR A 54 7.40 -4.48 -8.42
CA THR A 54 7.25 -4.51 -6.96
C THR A 54 5.89 -5.02 -6.48
N THR A 55 5.86 -5.49 -5.24
CA THR A 55 4.65 -5.62 -4.43
C THR A 55 5.02 -5.64 -2.94
N SER A 56 4.29 -4.91 -2.10
CA SER A 56 4.38 -5.01 -0.63
C SER A 56 5.80 -5.01 -0.03
N GLY A 57 6.74 -4.20 -0.56
CA GLY A 57 8.13 -4.15 -0.08
C GLY A 57 9.04 -5.28 -0.60
N TYR A 58 8.63 -5.95 -1.68
CA TYR A 58 9.41 -6.94 -2.39
C TYR A 58 9.63 -6.49 -3.83
N TRP A 59 10.88 -6.60 -4.29
CA TRP A 59 11.27 -6.29 -5.66
C TRP A 59 11.66 -7.56 -6.39
N ILE A 60 11.33 -7.62 -7.67
CA ILE A 60 11.66 -8.73 -8.54
C ILE A 60 12.19 -8.16 -9.83
N VAL A 61 13.25 -8.78 -10.33
CA VAL A 61 13.93 -8.38 -11.55
C VAL A 61 13.92 -9.51 -12.56
N THR A 62 13.89 -9.19 -13.85
CA THR A 62 14.08 -10.18 -14.90
C THR A 62 15.49 -10.76 -14.82
N GLY A 63 15.69 -11.99 -15.31
CA GLY A 63 16.99 -12.65 -15.30
C GLY A 63 18.09 -11.83 -16.00
N ARG A 64 17.75 -11.10 -17.06
CA ARG A 64 18.71 -10.21 -17.75
C ARG A 64 19.16 -9.03 -16.89
N LEU A 65 18.27 -8.47 -16.06
CA LEU A 65 18.63 -7.41 -15.12
C LEU A 65 19.41 -7.99 -13.94
N ALA A 66 19.03 -9.17 -13.44
CA ALA A 66 19.78 -9.89 -12.41
C ALA A 66 21.23 -10.17 -12.82
N ASP A 67 21.46 -10.62 -14.06
CA ASP A 67 22.80 -10.86 -14.59
C ASP A 67 23.63 -9.58 -14.71
N ALA A 68 23.01 -8.49 -15.19
CA ALA A 68 23.70 -7.20 -15.27
C ALA A 68 24.04 -6.64 -13.88
N LEU A 69 23.18 -6.83 -12.88
CA LEU A 69 23.49 -6.49 -11.50
C LEU A 69 24.72 -7.26 -11.02
N ARG A 70 24.77 -8.59 -11.19
CA ARG A 70 25.92 -9.43 -10.80
C ARG A 70 27.23 -9.03 -11.46
N GLU A 71 27.18 -8.63 -12.72
CA GLU A 71 28.37 -8.19 -13.48
C GLU A 71 28.80 -6.77 -13.13
N SER A 72 27.94 -6.01 -12.47
CA SER A 72 28.22 -4.64 -12.04
C SER A 72 29.03 -4.59 -10.73
N PRO A 73 29.72 -3.47 -10.45
CA PRO A 73 30.35 -3.25 -9.14
C PRO A 73 29.35 -2.74 -8.09
N LEU A 74 28.04 -2.70 -8.37
CA LEU A 74 27.05 -2.12 -7.48
C LEU A 74 26.90 -2.94 -6.19
N THR A 75 26.53 -2.26 -5.11
CA THR A 75 26.49 -2.79 -3.75
C THR A 75 25.13 -2.59 -3.08
N GLY A 76 24.93 -3.17 -1.90
CA GLY A 76 23.70 -2.99 -1.12
C GLY A 76 22.51 -3.82 -1.59
N TYR A 77 22.75 -4.93 -2.30
CA TYR A 77 21.67 -5.83 -2.66
C TYR A 77 22.11 -7.30 -2.60
N GLU A 78 21.13 -8.17 -2.46
CA GLU A 78 21.22 -9.60 -2.69
C GLU A 78 20.18 -10.02 -3.73
N LEU A 79 20.46 -11.14 -4.41
CA LEU A 79 19.52 -11.78 -5.33
C LEU A 79 19.06 -13.11 -4.74
N GLY A 80 17.75 -13.34 -4.76
CA GLY A 80 17.11 -14.51 -4.17
C GLY A 80 16.16 -15.21 -5.14
N GLU A 81 15.74 -16.40 -4.74
CA GLU A 81 14.80 -17.21 -5.52
C GLU A 81 13.39 -16.60 -5.51
N VAL A 82 12.73 -16.65 -6.67
CA VAL A 82 11.32 -16.31 -6.84
C VAL A 82 10.62 -17.40 -7.63
N VAL A 83 9.41 -17.76 -7.19
CA VAL A 83 8.48 -18.61 -7.91
C VAL A 83 7.43 -17.72 -8.54
N VAL A 84 7.45 -17.64 -9.87
CA VAL A 84 6.55 -16.79 -10.63
C VAL A 84 5.35 -17.58 -11.14
N THR A 85 4.17 -17.00 -10.97
CA THR A 85 2.89 -17.50 -11.50
C THR A 85 2.10 -16.35 -12.13
N THR A 86 1.08 -16.68 -12.90
CA THR A 86 0.11 -15.73 -13.46
C THR A 86 -1.26 -16.02 -12.87
N ASP A 87 -2.15 -15.03 -12.85
CA ASP A 87 -3.57 -15.24 -12.55
C ASP A 87 -4.42 -15.31 -13.83
N GLU A 88 -5.72 -15.55 -13.66
CA GLU A 88 -6.67 -15.61 -14.79
C GLU A 88 -6.74 -14.29 -15.56
N GLN A 89 -6.58 -13.15 -14.89
CA GLN A 89 -6.61 -11.83 -15.52
C GLN A 89 -5.39 -11.64 -16.43
N PHE A 90 -4.21 -12.02 -15.95
CA PHE A 90 -2.98 -11.99 -16.73
C PHE A 90 -3.10 -12.86 -17.97
N ASP A 91 -3.59 -14.09 -17.82
CA ASP A 91 -3.74 -15.02 -18.94
C ASP A 91 -4.71 -14.49 -20.00
N MET A 92 -5.78 -13.81 -19.57
CA MET A 92 -6.80 -13.23 -20.44
C MET A 92 -6.33 -11.97 -21.19
N PHE A 93 -5.58 -11.08 -20.54
CA PHE A 93 -5.29 -9.75 -21.08
C PHE A 93 -3.82 -9.52 -21.44
N TYR A 94 -2.88 -10.20 -20.78
CA TYR A 94 -1.45 -9.89 -20.84
C TYR A 94 -0.59 -11.03 -21.40
N SER A 95 -1.16 -12.22 -21.63
CA SER A 95 -0.43 -13.40 -22.13
C SER A 95 0.30 -13.17 -23.47
N HIS A 96 -0.17 -12.22 -24.29
CA HIS A 96 0.45 -11.81 -25.56
C HIS A 96 1.80 -11.07 -25.40
N LEU A 97 2.08 -10.48 -24.23
CA LEU A 97 3.34 -9.77 -23.97
C LEU A 97 4.52 -10.73 -23.75
N GLY A 98 4.24 -12.00 -23.44
CA GLY A 98 5.26 -13.03 -23.30
C GLY A 98 6.18 -12.79 -22.12
N LEU A 99 5.67 -13.03 -20.90
CA LEU A 99 6.42 -12.86 -19.66
C LEU A 99 7.82 -13.52 -19.75
N PRO A 100 8.89 -12.81 -19.36
CA PRO A 100 10.22 -13.38 -19.22
C PRO A 100 10.19 -14.66 -18.39
N ARG A 101 10.99 -15.64 -18.80
CA ARG A 101 11.01 -16.96 -18.14
C ARG A 101 11.73 -16.94 -16.81
N ASP A 102 12.78 -16.13 -16.73
CA ASP A 102 13.68 -16.08 -15.60
C ASP A 102 13.45 -14.78 -14.84
N TRP A 103 13.22 -14.90 -13.54
CA TRP A 103 13.03 -13.81 -12.61
C TRP A 103 13.80 -14.11 -11.33
N GLU A 104 14.22 -13.07 -10.63
CA GLU A 104 14.91 -13.17 -9.36
C GLU A 104 14.44 -12.08 -8.40
N ARG A 105 14.38 -12.41 -7.12
CA ARG A 105 14.05 -11.43 -6.09
C ARG A 105 15.25 -10.51 -5.88
N LEU A 106 15.03 -9.20 -6.01
CA LEU A 106 15.99 -8.19 -5.56
C LEU A 106 15.72 -7.87 -4.08
N ILE A 107 16.75 -8.02 -3.25
CA ILE A 107 16.69 -7.77 -1.81
C ILE A 107 17.65 -6.63 -1.49
N PRO A 108 17.17 -5.40 -1.31
CA PRO A 108 18.04 -4.30 -0.93
C PRO A 108 18.51 -4.50 0.52
N THR A 109 19.81 -4.40 0.75
CA THR A 109 20.50 -4.60 2.03
C THR A 109 21.35 -3.40 2.44
N GLY A 110 21.54 -2.43 1.54
CA GLY A 110 22.34 -1.23 1.78
C GLY A 110 21.66 -0.20 2.67
N THR A 111 22.47 0.79 3.08
CA THR A 111 22.11 1.92 3.93
C THR A 111 22.60 3.23 3.31
N VAL A 112 21.94 4.34 3.61
CA VAL A 112 22.41 5.65 3.12
C VAL A 112 23.79 5.97 3.72
N GLU A 113 24.00 5.63 5.00
CA GLU A 113 25.25 5.88 5.71
C GLU A 113 26.43 5.07 5.18
N GLY A 114 26.18 3.84 4.71
CA GLY A 114 27.21 2.98 4.12
C GLY A 114 27.58 3.37 2.69
N GLY A 115 26.77 4.20 2.03
CA GLY A 115 27.04 4.66 0.67
C GLY A 115 26.82 3.56 -0.37
N GLU A 116 25.93 2.61 -0.09
CA GLU A 116 25.62 1.50 -0.99
C GLU A 116 24.64 1.89 -2.10
N ASP A 117 24.62 1.14 -3.21
CA ASP A 117 23.89 1.54 -4.41
C ASP A 117 22.40 1.22 -4.39
N PHE A 118 22.00 0.18 -3.66
CA PHE A 118 20.62 -0.16 -3.40
C PHE A 118 20.37 -0.07 -1.89
N VAL A 119 19.42 0.75 -1.49
CA VAL A 119 19.17 1.04 -0.09
C VAL A 119 17.70 0.81 0.21
N LEU A 120 17.46 0.08 1.30
CA LEU A 120 16.14 -0.11 1.85
C LEU A 120 15.87 1.01 2.86
N GLU A 121 15.17 2.07 2.42
CA GLU A 121 14.70 3.12 3.30
C GLU A 121 13.35 2.70 3.90
N THR A 122 13.33 2.37 5.19
CA THR A 122 12.17 1.72 5.85
C THR A 122 11.84 0.34 5.25
N VAL A 123 10.59 -0.13 5.30
CA VAL A 123 10.25 -1.51 4.86
C VAL A 123 9.85 -1.56 3.38
N VAL A 124 9.57 -0.42 2.75
CA VAL A 124 8.91 -0.35 1.43
C VAL A 124 9.56 0.62 0.45
N ASP A 125 10.48 1.48 0.87
CA ASP A 125 11.06 2.49 -0.02
C ASP A 125 12.41 1.98 -0.55
N LEU A 126 12.53 1.90 -1.87
CA LEU A 126 13.79 1.59 -2.54
C LEU A 126 14.47 2.90 -2.94
N LEU A 127 15.65 3.13 -2.39
CA LEU A 127 16.54 4.17 -2.88
C LEU A 127 17.64 3.55 -3.74
N VAL A 128 17.99 4.23 -4.81
CA VAL A 128 19.08 3.85 -5.71
C VAL A 128 20.07 5.00 -5.86
N SER A 129 21.37 4.69 -5.90
CA SER A 129 22.39 5.67 -6.24
C SER A 129 22.28 6.10 -7.71
N ASP A 130 22.95 7.20 -8.09
CA ASP A 130 23.11 7.59 -9.50
C ASP A 130 23.64 6.43 -10.37
N ALA A 131 24.59 5.64 -9.86
CA ALA A 131 25.19 4.54 -10.58
C ALA A 131 24.23 3.37 -10.77
N ALA A 132 23.42 3.04 -9.75
CA ALA A 132 22.35 2.07 -9.87
C ALA A 132 21.27 2.53 -10.84
N LEU A 133 20.87 3.81 -10.77
CA LEU A 133 19.88 4.37 -11.69
C LEU A 133 20.37 4.36 -13.14
N GLU A 134 21.65 4.66 -13.39
CA GLU A 134 22.25 4.57 -14.73
C GLU A 134 22.23 3.13 -15.27
N LEU A 135 22.46 2.12 -14.42
CA LEU A 135 22.34 0.73 -14.81
C LEU A 135 20.89 0.36 -15.12
N LEU A 136 19.96 0.70 -14.23
CA LEU A 136 18.52 0.45 -14.39
C LEU A 136 17.97 1.09 -15.68
N GLY A 137 18.43 2.30 -16.02
CA GLY A 137 18.04 3.01 -17.25
C GLY A 137 18.49 2.34 -18.56
N ARG A 138 19.27 1.25 -18.51
CA ARG A 138 19.61 0.42 -19.68
C ARG A 138 18.58 -0.71 -19.92
N PHE A 139 17.60 -0.82 -19.03
CA PHE A 139 16.54 -1.82 -18.99
C PHE A 139 15.16 -1.13 -19.12
N GLY A 140 14.10 -1.93 -19.20
CA GLY A 140 12.72 -1.42 -19.17
C GLY A 140 12.39 -0.95 -17.76
N ILE A 141 12.20 0.36 -17.62
CA ILE A 141 11.76 1.05 -16.39
C ILE A 141 10.78 2.16 -16.75
N ASP A 142 10.04 1.98 -17.86
CA ASP A 142 9.21 3.02 -18.46
C ASP A 142 7.99 3.34 -17.58
N ASP A 143 7.58 2.38 -16.74
CA ASP A 143 6.46 2.49 -15.82
C ASP A 143 6.89 2.68 -14.35
N ALA A 144 8.18 2.97 -14.11
CA ALA A 144 8.71 3.33 -12.80
C ALA A 144 8.65 4.85 -12.55
N ASP A 145 8.31 5.26 -11.31
CA ASP A 145 8.43 6.66 -10.86
C ASP A 145 9.79 6.89 -10.19
N ILE A 146 10.44 8.01 -10.52
CA ILE A 146 11.79 8.34 -10.07
C ILE A 146 11.77 9.77 -9.54
N SER A 147 12.16 9.95 -8.27
CA SER A 147 12.20 11.26 -7.63
C SER A 147 13.47 11.47 -6.79
N PRO A 148 13.92 12.72 -6.57
CA PRO A 148 15.04 13.00 -5.68
C PRO A 148 14.75 12.53 -4.25
N ALA A 149 15.70 11.88 -3.58
CA ALA A 149 15.50 11.39 -2.22
C ALA A 149 15.47 12.50 -1.15
N ASP A 150 15.97 13.69 -1.46
CA ASP A 150 16.07 14.84 -0.54
C ASP A 150 14.88 15.82 -0.61
N GLU A 151 13.90 15.59 -1.50
CA GLU A 151 12.65 16.35 -1.52
C GLU A 151 11.64 15.79 -0.51
N GLU A 152 11.28 16.60 0.50
CA GLU A 152 10.03 16.37 1.24
C GLU A 152 8.85 16.57 0.28
N PRO A 153 7.83 15.70 0.27
CA PRO A 153 6.74 15.81 -0.70
C PRO A 153 5.97 17.12 -0.48
N GLU A 154 6.09 18.08 -1.41
CA GLU A 154 5.35 19.34 -1.34
C GLU A 154 3.84 19.09 -1.39
N VAL A 155 3.14 19.54 -0.36
CA VAL A 155 1.67 19.57 -0.34
C VAL A 155 1.21 20.72 -1.22
N SER A 156 0.92 20.39 -2.49
CA SER A 156 0.42 21.30 -3.53
C SER A 156 -0.67 22.28 -3.04
N ASP A 157 -0.66 23.51 -3.55
CA ASP A 157 -1.69 24.54 -3.29
C ASP A 157 -3.11 24.06 -3.64
N VAL A 158 -3.23 23.09 -4.55
CA VAL A 158 -4.49 22.40 -4.86
C VAL A 158 -5.01 21.63 -3.64
N MET A 159 -4.12 21.00 -2.88
CA MET A 159 -4.44 20.26 -1.66
C MET A 159 -4.86 21.18 -0.51
N ARG A 160 -4.27 22.39 -0.39
CA ARG A 160 -4.76 23.38 0.60
C ARG A 160 -6.18 23.84 0.30
N LYS A 161 -6.45 24.15 -0.96
CA LYS A 161 -7.79 24.58 -1.41
C LYS A 161 -8.82 23.45 -1.30
N PHE A 162 -8.38 22.21 -1.45
CA PHE A 162 -9.17 21.00 -1.23
C PHE A 162 -9.54 20.80 0.26
N LEU A 163 -8.61 21.04 1.19
CA LEU A 163 -8.86 20.94 2.63
C LEU A 163 -9.84 22.02 3.15
N ASP A 164 -9.81 23.22 2.58
CA ASP A 164 -10.77 24.28 2.92
C ASP A 164 -12.19 23.99 2.39
N LEU A 165 -12.31 23.32 1.24
CA LEU A 165 -13.60 22.88 0.68
C LEU A 165 -14.21 21.71 1.46
N GLN A 166 -13.38 20.80 2.01
CA GLN A 166 -13.82 19.71 2.88
C GLN A 166 -14.47 20.24 4.17
N ARG A 167 -13.87 21.25 4.81
CA ARG A 167 -14.41 21.89 6.04
C ARG A 167 -15.78 22.54 5.85
N ALA A 168 -16.09 23.02 4.64
CA ALA A 168 -17.39 23.60 4.33
C ALA A 168 -18.47 22.52 4.08
N LYS A 169 -18.09 21.37 3.51
CA LYS A 169 -19.00 20.25 3.20
C LYS A 169 -19.35 19.39 4.43
N ASP A 170 -18.44 19.27 5.39
CA ASP A 170 -18.66 18.52 6.64
C ASP A 170 -19.84 19.06 7.47
N ASN A 171 -20.23 20.32 7.28
CA ASN A 171 -21.35 20.93 7.99
C ASN A 171 -22.74 20.62 7.41
N GLU A 172 -22.83 20.08 6.18
CA GLU A 172 -24.11 19.96 5.45
C GLU A 172 -24.66 18.52 5.35
N THR A 173 -23.90 17.49 5.71
CA THR A 173 -24.28 16.08 5.44
C THR A 173 -24.34 15.22 6.70
N ARG A 174 -25.30 15.48 7.59
CA ARG A 174 -25.73 14.49 8.60
C ARG A 174 -27.10 13.93 8.25
N ARG A 175 -27.14 12.79 7.57
CA ARG A 175 -28.34 11.93 7.45
C ARG A 175 -28.13 10.70 8.33
N THR A 176 -29.02 10.51 9.30
CA THR A 176 -28.89 9.50 10.37
C THR A 176 -29.50 8.15 9.99
N VAL A 177 -28.78 7.07 10.31
CA VAL A 177 -29.26 5.68 10.27
C VAL A 177 -29.45 5.13 11.69
N PRO A 178 -30.30 4.10 11.88
CA PRO A 178 -30.43 3.42 13.16
C PRO A 178 -29.07 2.92 13.67
N ASN A 179 -28.73 3.29 14.92
CA ASN A 179 -27.45 3.05 15.58
C ASN A 179 -26.98 1.57 15.50
N ASP A 180 -27.91 0.62 15.48
CA ASP A 180 -27.62 -0.81 15.56
C ASP A 180 -26.87 -1.35 14.31
N ALA A 181 -27.22 -0.89 13.10
CA ALA A 181 -26.56 -1.36 11.88
C ALA A 181 -25.12 -0.82 11.74
N ALA A 182 -24.86 0.39 12.27
CA ALA A 182 -23.51 0.95 12.30
C ALA A 182 -22.63 0.21 13.31
N VAL A 183 -23.19 -0.13 14.48
CA VAL A 183 -22.53 -0.92 15.52
C VAL A 183 -22.22 -2.33 15.01
N ASP A 184 -23.15 -2.98 14.29
CA ASP A 184 -22.93 -4.31 13.70
C ASP A 184 -21.82 -4.28 12.63
N LEU A 185 -21.80 -3.25 11.78
CA LEU A 185 -20.73 -3.04 10.79
C LEU A 185 -19.36 -2.89 11.48
N ILE A 186 -19.27 -2.03 12.49
CA ILE A 186 -18.03 -1.82 13.26
C ILE A 186 -17.61 -3.11 13.96
N GLY A 187 -18.54 -3.84 14.57
CA GLY A 187 -18.27 -5.11 15.23
C GLY A 187 -17.67 -6.14 14.27
N SER A 188 -18.26 -6.27 13.08
CA SER A 188 -17.74 -7.16 12.02
C SER A 188 -16.36 -6.73 11.54
N LEU A 189 -16.12 -5.43 11.35
CA LEU A 189 -14.81 -4.91 10.95
C LEU A 189 -13.73 -5.21 12.01
N VAL A 190 -14.05 -5.00 13.30
CA VAL A 190 -13.12 -5.28 14.40
C VAL A 190 -12.80 -6.78 14.49
N GLU A 191 -13.82 -7.65 14.36
CA GLU A 191 -13.63 -9.10 14.43
C GLU A 191 -12.77 -9.62 13.25
N VAL A 192 -13.03 -9.14 12.04
CA VAL A 192 -12.45 -9.68 10.80
C VAL A 192 -11.12 -9.03 10.43
N ALA A 193 -10.85 -7.79 10.84
CA ALA A 193 -9.54 -7.14 10.66
C ALA A 193 -8.38 -7.86 11.37
N GLY A 194 -8.65 -9.01 12.00
CA GLY A 194 -7.66 -9.79 12.71
C GLY A 194 -7.14 -9.02 13.92
N LEU A 195 -8.00 -8.17 14.51
CA LEU A 195 -7.81 -7.53 15.80
C LEU A 195 -8.44 -8.43 16.88
N PRO A 196 -7.83 -9.56 17.30
CA PRO A 196 -8.32 -10.27 18.47
C PRO A 196 -8.35 -9.29 19.65
N GLY A 197 -9.20 -9.55 20.64
CA GLY A 197 -9.19 -8.84 21.93
C GLY A 197 -7.86 -8.91 22.70
N SER A 198 -6.78 -9.35 22.07
CA SER A 198 -5.40 -9.50 22.56
C SER A 198 -4.33 -8.90 21.63
N VAL A 199 -4.67 -8.13 20.57
CA VAL A 199 -3.67 -7.17 20.04
C VAL A 199 -3.54 -6.10 21.11
N ASP A 200 -2.35 -5.94 21.66
CA ASP A 200 -2.08 -5.04 22.77
C ASP A 200 -2.74 -3.67 22.59
N GLY A 201 -3.83 -3.46 23.34
CA GLY A 201 -4.30 -2.14 23.73
C GLY A 201 -4.85 -1.19 22.67
N TRP A 202 -5.16 -1.60 21.43
CA TRP A 202 -5.65 -0.65 20.41
C TRP A 202 -6.83 0.21 20.93
N GLU A 203 -6.72 1.51 20.70
CA GLU A 203 -7.60 2.56 21.22
C GLU A 203 -8.62 3.00 20.19
N SER A 204 -8.22 3.07 18.91
CA SER A 204 -9.10 3.48 17.83
C SER A 204 -8.76 2.82 16.50
N LEU A 205 -9.67 2.92 15.53
CA LEU A 205 -9.64 2.28 14.22
C LEU A 205 -10.17 3.24 13.16
N ALA A 206 -9.57 3.21 11.98
CA ALA A 206 -10.08 3.83 10.76
C ALA A 206 -10.03 2.81 9.62
N MET A 207 -11.18 2.51 9.00
CA MET A 207 -11.33 1.55 7.90
C MET A 207 -11.96 2.24 6.70
N ILE A 208 -11.35 2.08 5.54
CA ILE A 208 -11.86 2.51 4.25
C ILE A 208 -12.49 1.28 3.58
N LEU A 209 -13.73 1.43 3.14
CA LEU A 209 -14.45 0.48 2.28
C LEU A 209 -14.53 1.09 0.89
N GLU A 210 -14.02 0.41 -0.11
CA GLU A 210 -13.94 0.93 -1.48
C GLU A 210 -14.81 0.12 -2.43
N PHE A 211 -15.57 0.85 -3.25
CA PHE A 211 -16.59 0.32 -4.15
C PHE A 211 -16.22 0.66 -5.61
N GLY A 212 -15.16 0.03 -6.11
CA GLY A 212 -14.74 0.19 -7.51
C GLY A 212 -15.63 -0.53 -8.52
N GLU A 213 -15.42 -0.28 -9.82
CA GLU A 213 -16.04 -1.09 -10.86
C GLU A 213 -15.39 -2.49 -10.90
N GLY A 214 -16.16 -3.52 -10.50
CA GLY A 214 -15.69 -4.91 -10.53
C GLY A 214 -14.80 -5.35 -9.37
N PHE A 215 -14.39 -4.44 -8.46
CA PHE A 215 -13.62 -4.79 -7.27
C PHE A 215 -14.18 -4.16 -5.99
N ARG A 216 -13.80 -4.77 -4.86
CA ARG A 216 -14.14 -4.32 -3.51
C ARG A 216 -12.94 -4.52 -2.60
N SER A 217 -12.64 -3.54 -1.76
CA SER A 217 -11.54 -3.65 -0.78
C SER A 217 -11.92 -3.00 0.55
N ALA A 218 -11.27 -3.47 1.61
CA ALA A 218 -11.46 -2.99 2.98
C ALA A 218 -10.12 -2.96 3.72
N TYR A 219 -9.60 -1.77 3.96
CA TYR A 219 -8.26 -1.54 4.51
C TYR A 219 -8.22 -0.27 5.35
N GLY A 220 -7.21 -0.14 6.21
CA GLY A 220 -7.09 1.03 7.07
C GLY A 220 -6.02 0.87 8.15
N TYR A 221 -6.24 1.50 9.29
CA TYR A 221 -5.28 1.57 10.39
C TYR A 221 -5.95 1.40 11.75
N ALA A 222 -5.33 0.60 12.60
CA ALA A 222 -5.58 0.57 14.04
C ALA A 222 -4.53 1.42 14.76
N TYR A 223 -4.96 2.15 15.78
CA TYR A 223 -4.14 3.06 16.57
C TYR A 223 -4.05 2.55 17.99
N SER A 224 -2.84 2.35 18.49
CA SER A 224 -2.56 1.80 19.81
C SER A 224 -1.75 2.80 20.66
N PRO A 225 -1.67 2.60 21.99
CA PRO A 225 -0.93 3.47 22.88
C PRO A 225 0.53 3.62 22.45
N GLY A 226 1.13 4.80 22.73
CA GLY A 226 2.50 5.09 22.34
C GLY A 226 2.67 5.41 20.85
N ASP A 227 1.62 5.90 20.19
CA ASP A 227 1.60 6.28 18.77
C ASP A 227 1.94 5.14 17.80
N VAL A 228 1.66 3.91 18.22
CA VAL A 228 1.80 2.74 17.35
C VAL A 228 0.61 2.68 16.40
N ILE A 229 0.90 2.73 15.10
CA ILE A 229 -0.10 2.65 14.03
C ILE A 229 0.11 1.34 13.28
N THR A 230 -0.93 0.50 13.25
CA THR A 230 -0.90 -0.82 12.62
C THR A 230 -1.81 -0.82 11.40
N PRO A 231 -1.30 -1.09 10.19
CA PRO A 231 -2.15 -1.28 9.02
C PRO A 231 -3.02 -2.52 9.21
N VAL A 232 -4.28 -2.42 8.83
CA VAL A 232 -5.27 -3.50 8.92
C VAL A 232 -6.00 -3.63 7.60
N ALA A 233 -6.37 -4.86 7.25
CA ALA A 233 -7.19 -5.14 6.08
C ALA A 233 -8.04 -6.38 6.33
N CYS A 234 -9.18 -6.48 5.64
CA CYS A 234 -10.04 -7.65 5.72
C CYS A 234 -10.57 -8.05 4.34
N LYS A 235 -10.91 -9.34 4.20
CA LYS A 235 -11.53 -9.86 2.99
C LYS A 235 -12.96 -9.35 2.90
N TRP A 236 -13.33 -8.79 1.75
CA TRP A 236 -14.68 -8.26 1.52
C TRP A 236 -15.79 -9.26 1.84
N ALA A 237 -15.64 -10.51 1.39
CA ALA A 237 -16.62 -11.59 1.62
C ALA A 237 -16.94 -11.83 3.11
N SER A 238 -16.01 -11.50 4.01
CA SER A 238 -16.20 -11.67 5.46
C SER A 238 -17.00 -10.53 6.11
N ILE A 239 -17.10 -9.37 5.45
CA ILE A 239 -17.83 -8.18 5.94
C ILE A 239 -19.04 -7.82 5.07
N GLU A 240 -19.19 -8.47 3.91
CA GLU A 240 -20.18 -8.13 2.88
C GLU A 240 -21.62 -8.09 3.42
N ALA A 241 -21.99 -9.04 4.27
CA ALA A 241 -23.32 -9.06 4.88
C ALA A 241 -23.58 -7.83 5.76
N ALA A 242 -22.60 -7.43 6.57
CA ALA A 242 -22.70 -6.28 7.47
C ALA A 242 -22.69 -4.95 6.69
N VAL A 243 -21.85 -4.85 5.65
CA VAL A 243 -21.82 -3.70 4.74
C VAL A 243 -23.16 -3.55 4.01
N ASN A 244 -23.71 -4.64 3.46
CA ASN A 244 -25.00 -4.60 2.76
C ASN A 244 -26.16 -4.22 3.69
N ALA A 245 -26.16 -4.73 4.93
CA ALA A 245 -27.16 -4.36 5.93
C ALA A 245 -27.09 -2.86 6.28
N TYR A 246 -25.88 -2.33 6.46
CA TYR A 246 -25.66 -0.92 6.72
C TYR A 246 -26.09 -0.04 5.53
N LEU A 247 -25.66 -0.38 4.31
CA LEU A 247 -26.00 0.37 3.10
C LEU A 247 -27.48 0.30 2.76
N GLY A 248 -28.17 -0.80 3.06
CA GLY A 248 -29.62 -0.93 2.86
C GLY A 248 -30.45 0.10 3.65
N GLY A 249 -29.88 0.74 4.67
CA GLY A 249 -30.48 1.87 5.36
C GLY A 249 -30.38 3.22 4.63
N TYR A 250 -29.47 3.33 3.65
CA TYR A 250 -29.16 4.57 2.92
C TYR A 250 -29.51 4.51 1.43
N TYR A 251 -29.36 3.34 0.81
CA TYR A 251 -29.48 3.14 -0.64
C TYR A 251 -30.51 2.06 -0.95
N ARG A 252 -31.32 2.30 -1.98
CA ARG A 252 -32.25 1.30 -2.52
C ARG A 252 -31.53 0.36 -3.49
N PRO A 253 -32.04 -0.87 -3.71
CA PRO A 253 -31.50 -1.76 -4.72
C PRO A 253 -31.44 -1.07 -6.10
N GLY A 254 -30.24 -1.05 -6.69
CA GLY A 254 -29.98 -0.43 -8.00
C GLY A 254 -29.61 1.06 -7.95
N GLU A 255 -29.61 1.70 -6.78
CA GLU A 255 -29.01 3.04 -6.63
C GLU A 255 -27.48 2.95 -6.68
N ARG A 256 -26.85 4.00 -7.20
CA ARG A 256 -25.39 4.10 -7.26
C ARG A 256 -24.84 4.16 -5.83
N LEU A 257 -23.97 3.22 -5.51
CA LEU A 257 -23.24 3.19 -4.24
C LEU A 257 -22.19 4.31 -4.18
N PRO A 258 -21.76 4.72 -2.98
CA PRO A 258 -20.65 5.64 -2.81
C PRO A 258 -19.38 5.00 -3.41
N VAL A 259 -18.41 5.81 -3.85
CA VAL A 259 -17.11 5.28 -4.30
C VAL A 259 -16.31 4.76 -3.11
N LYS A 260 -16.41 5.42 -1.94
CA LYS A 260 -15.74 5.01 -0.70
C LYS A 260 -16.57 5.33 0.54
N ILE A 261 -16.32 4.58 1.60
CA ILE A 261 -16.84 4.84 2.94
C ILE A 261 -15.67 4.80 3.92
N LEU A 262 -15.55 5.81 4.77
CA LEU A 262 -14.63 5.82 5.91
C LEU A 262 -15.40 5.51 7.18
N VAL A 263 -15.05 4.41 7.85
CA VAL A 263 -15.57 4.00 9.15
C VAL A 263 -14.50 4.26 10.21
N GLN A 264 -14.79 5.14 11.16
CA GLN A 264 -13.91 5.46 12.28
C GLN A 264 -14.54 5.05 13.59
N TYR A 265 -13.75 4.46 14.48
CA TYR A 265 -14.21 4.00 15.79
C TYR A 265 -13.13 4.25 16.85
N ASP A 266 -13.50 4.94 17.93
CA ASP A 266 -12.70 5.08 19.14
C ASP A 266 -13.33 4.21 20.22
N ARG A 267 -12.60 3.16 20.57
CA ARG A 267 -13.00 2.16 21.57
C ARG A 267 -12.96 2.73 22.98
N THR A 268 -12.05 3.65 23.27
CA THR A 268 -11.87 4.25 24.59
C THR A 268 -13.03 5.19 24.93
N ALA A 269 -13.49 5.96 23.94
CA ALA A 269 -14.61 6.87 24.07
C ALA A 269 -15.96 6.23 23.70
N GLY A 270 -15.96 5.05 23.07
CA GLY A 270 -17.15 4.42 22.52
C GLY A 270 -17.80 5.24 21.39
N LYS A 271 -17.02 6.10 20.72
CA LYS A 271 -17.49 6.99 19.65
C LYS A 271 -17.19 6.39 18.29
N HIS A 272 -18.07 6.61 17.33
CA HIS A 272 -17.86 6.21 15.96
C HIS A 272 -18.42 7.24 14.98
N GLU A 273 -17.90 7.23 13.76
CA GLU A 273 -18.40 8.01 12.65
C GLU A 273 -18.24 7.21 11.36
N VAL A 274 -19.20 7.36 10.46
CA VAL A 274 -19.17 6.76 9.13
C VAL A 274 -19.42 7.86 8.12
N THR A 275 -18.44 8.08 7.24
CA THR A 275 -18.44 9.17 6.26
C THR A 275 -18.46 8.59 4.86
N PHE A 276 -19.30 9.15 4.00
CA PHE A 276 -19.47 8.72 2.62
C PHE A 276 -18.69 9.63 1.67
N GLU A 277 -18.13 9.03 0.62
CA GLU A 277 -17.64 9.73 -0.55
C GLU A 277 -18.32 9.15 -1.79
N ASP A 278 -19.08 9.98 -2.49
CA ASP A 278 -19.90 9.54 -3.62
C ASP A 278 -19.23 9.77 -4.99
N THR A 279 -18.15 10.56 -5.04
CA THR A 279 -17.62 11.12 -6.31
C THR A 279 -16.11 11.08 -6.47
N ASP A 280 -15.34 11.27 -5.41
CA ASP A 280 -13.88 11.41 -5.45
C ASP A 280 -13.18 10.11 -5.07
N GLU A 281 -12.74 9.35 -6.08
CA GLU A 281 -11.99 8.10 -5.90
C GLU A 281 -10.61 8.32 -5.26
N GLU A 282 -10.08 9.54 -5.28
CA GLU A 282 -8.79 9.87 -4.67
C GLU A 282 -8.93 10.18 -3.17
N ARG A 283 -10.15 10.49 -2.71
CA ARG A 283 -10.40 10.75 -1.29
C ARG A 283 -10.07 9.49 -0.48
N TRP A 284 -9.25 9.68 0.56
CA TRP A 284 -8.74 8.60 1.41
C TRP A 284 -7.93 7.52 0.68
N ALA A 285 -7.59 7.69 -0.59
CA ALA A 285 -6.74 6.73 -1.30
C ALA A 285 -5.40 6.64 -0.58
N VAL A 286 -5.09 5.47 -0.05
CA VAL A 286 -3.79 5.16 0.52
C VAL A 286 -2.90 4.72 -0.63
N LYS A 287 -1.96 5.58 -1.00
CA LYS A 287 -0.95 5.33 -2.03
C LYS A 287 0.43 5.27 -1.38
N PRO A 288 1.43 4.60 -2.00
CA PRO A 288 2.80 4.61 -1.51
C PRO A 288 3.32 6.02 -1.19
N ARG A 289 3.03 6.99 -2.05
CA ARG A 289 3.44 8.39 -1.86
C ARG A 289 2.79 9.12 -0.67
N ASN A 290 1.65 8.64 -0.14
CA ASN A 290 0.90 9.37 0.88
C ASN A 290 0.59 8.58 2.16
N PHE A 291 0.89 7.28 2.26
CA PHE A 291 0.39 6.44 3.36
C PHE A 291 0.81 6.92 4.76
N ARG A 292 2.02 7.49 4.91
CA ARG A 292 2.50 8.06 6.19
C ARG A 292 1.72 9.29 6.61
N GLN A 293 1.31 10.11 5.64
CA GLN A 293 0.43 11.25 5.90
C GLN A 293 -1.00 10.76 6.14
N MET A 294 -1.46 9.84 5.30
CA MET A 294 -2.82 9.32 5.29
C MET A 294 -3.14 8.58 6.59
N ARG A 295 -2.22 7.78 7.12
CA ARG A 295 -2.43 7.11 8.43
C ARG A 295 -2.62 8.09 9.58
N GLU A 296 -2.03 9.28 9.53
CA GLU A 296 -2.28 10.33 10.55
C GLU A 296 -3.55 11.12 10.26
N GLN A 297 -3.87 11.36 8.98
CA GLN A 297 -5.09 12.06 8.56
C GLN A 297 -6.35 11.25 8.86
N LEU A 298 -6.29 9.94 8.65
CA LEU A 298 -7.38 9.00 8.94
C LEU A 298 -7.54 8.73 10.44
N ARG A 299 -6.63 9.21 11.29
CA ARG A 299 -6.74 9.01 12.74
C ARG A 299 -8.08 9.60 13.23
N PRO A 300 -8.90 8.81 13.95
CA PRO A 300 -10.17 9.31 14.45
C PRO A 300 -9.99 10.57 15.30
N LYS A 301 -10.76 11.61 14.99
CA LYS A 301 -10.75 12.89 15.70
C LYS A 301 -12.17 13.21 16.12
N PHE A 302 -12.60 12.56 17.20
CA PHE A 302 -13.88 12.90 17.80
C PHE A 302 -13.68 14.10 18.74
N GLY A 303 -14.34 15.22 18.41
CA GLY A 303 -14.39 16.39 19.29
C GLY A 303 -14.99 16.12 20.66
#